data_AF-A0A8J8CPX8-F1
#
_entry.id   AF-A0A8J8CPX8-F1
#
_cell.length_a   1.000
_cell.length_b   1.000
_cell.length_c   1.000
_cell.angle_alpha   90.00
_cell.angle_beta   90.00
_cell.angle_gamma   90.00
#
_symmetry.space_group_name_H-M   'P 1'
#
loop_
_entity.id
_entity.type
_entity.pdbx_description
1 polymer ?
#
loop_
_entity_poly.entity_id
_entity_poly.type
_entity_poly.pdbx_seq_one_letter_code
_entity_poly.pdbx_strand_id
1 'polypeptide(L)'
;MQSSPSGDARDGRGGTDGDGDASAGRVDAVGRDGSPDESEVAVRADGLRKAFGDPDADGVLAVDDVSFAVASGEIVGVLGPNGAGKTTTIKMLLGLVTPTAGSATVAGVDVATDERAVYEHVGAMLEGARNVYWRLSVRENLRFFAAIGGADPSDVRERHDELLSTLGIAEKADVPVRELSRGQKQKVALACTLARGADVLFLDEPTLGLDVESSLSLQRELTRLAREDDVTVVLSSHDMDVVERVSDRVVILANGRVAADERVDDLVSVFATQAYRLRASNEPGLRDAVAAAGTVESWTVHDGLARFEVVVPDQDAFYDLVDAVRETGATLDSFESVDPDLEDVFVELTSDDDATAMDSDDGNDTGRERSPPEPATDGGEES
;
A
#
# COMPACT_ATOMS: atom_id res chain seq x y z
N MET A 1 -69.44 -17.89 -26.11
CA MET A 1 -69.08 -18.83 -27.21
C MET A 1 -67.57 -18.95 -27.13
N GLN A 2 -67.03 -20.07 -26.64
CA GLN A 2 -66.63 -21.25 -27.45
C GLN A 2 -65.50 -20.86 -28.44
N SER A 3 -64.33 -21.50 -28.48
CA SER A 3 -63.95 -22.84 -27.97
C SER A 3 -62.42 -23.07 -27.91
N SER A 4 -61.93 -23.76 -26.87
CA SER A 4 -60.74 -24.65 -26.95
C SER A 4 -61.20 -26.03 -27.53
N PRO A 5 -60.33 -26.99 -27.94
CA PRO A 5 -59.56 -27.81 -26.95
C PRO A 5 -58.25 -28.50 -27.44
N SER A 6 -57.53 -29.15 -26.49
CA SER A 6 -56.74 -30.42 -26.59
C SER A 6 -55.68 -30.63 -27.72
N GLY A 7 -54.53 -31.30 -27.54
CA GLY A 7 -53.93 -32.13 -26.48
C GLY A 7 -52.56 -32.68 -26.98
N ASP A 8 -51.86 -33.65 -26.39
CA ASP A 8 -52.12 -34.44 -25.16
C ASP A 8 -50.77 -34.91 -24.51
N ALA A 9 -50.88 -35.58 -23.37
CA ALA A 9 -49.88 -36.07 -22.41
C ALA A 9 -48.97 -37.27 -22.80
N ARG A 10 -47.89 -37.44 -22.00
CA ARG A 10 -47.32 -38.66 -21.34
C ARG A 10 -45.79 -38.51 -21.17
N ASP A 11 -45.20 -38.52 -19.98
CA ASP A 11 -45.16 -39.51 -18.88
C ASP A 11 -44.10 -40.62 -19.09
N GLY A 12 -43.29 -40.89 -18.07
CA GLY A 12 -42.08 -41.72 -18.14
C GLY A 12 -41.13 -41.57 -16.95
N ARG A 13 -41.48 -42.17 -15.80
CA ARG A 13 -40.58 -42.31 -14.63
C ARG A 13 -39.51 -43.38 -14.85
N GLY A 14 -38.36 -43.22 -14.21
CA GLY A 14 -37.41 -44.33 -13.96
C GLY A 14 -36.07 -43.84 -13.43
N GLY A 15 -35.73 -44.19 -12.19
CA GLY A 15 -34.38 -44.01 -11.63
C GLY A 15 -33.90 -45.32 -11.02
N THR A 16 -32.58 -45.41 -10.77
CA THR A 16 -31.93 -46.34 -9.82
C THR A 16 -30.52 -45.85 -9.55
N ASP A 17 -30.08 -46.00 -8.30
CA ASP A 17 -28.73 -45.70 -7.83
C ASP A 17 -27.67 -46.67 -8.38
N GLY A 18 -26.39 -46.30 -8.25
CA GLY A 18 -25.23 -47.15 -8.56
C GLY A 18 -23.92 -46.48 -8.13
N ASP A 19 -23.31 -46.99 -7.06
CA ASP A 19 -22.12 -46.44 -6.42
C ASP A 19 -20.84 -46.46 -7.29
N GLY A 20 -20.01 -45.43 -7.10
CA GLY A 20 -18.58 -45.56 -6.82
C GLY A 20 -17.62 -46.07 -7.92
N ASP A 21 -16.74 -45.18 -8.38
CA ASP A 21 -15.30 -45.38 -8.17
C ASP A 21 -14.58 -44.04 -8.02
N ALA A 22 -13.52 -44.01 -7.21
CA ALA A 22 -12.72 -42.83 -6.93
C ALA A 22 -11.30 -43.02 -7.51
N SER A 23 -10.99 -42.32 -8.61
CA SER A 23 -9.63 -42.25 -9.13
C SER A 23 -9.09 -40.82 -9.02
N ALA A 24 -8.21 -40.59 -8.05
CA ALA A 24 -7.46 -39.35 -7.92
C ALA A 24 -6.59 -39.12 -9.18
N GLY A 25 -6.64 -37.90 -9.71
CA GLY A 25 -5.85 -37.46 -10.87
C GLY A 25 -5.39 -36.02 -10.64
N ARG A 26 -4.08 -35.87 -10.40
CA ARG A 26 -3.32 -34.64 -10.17
C ARG A 26 -4.00 -33.32 -10.59
N VAL A 27 -4.10 -32.41 -9.62
CA VAL A 27 -3.95 -30.98 -9.89
C VAL A 27 -2.51 -30.75 -10.33
N ASP A 28 -2.29 -30.57 -11.63
CA ASP A 28 -1.01 -30.09 -12.14
C ASP A 28 -0.92 -28.58 -11.88
N ALA A 29 -0.08 -28.20 -10.92
CA ALA A 29 0.26 -26.81 -10.66
C ALA A 29 1.03 -26.24 -11.86
N VAL A 30 0.36 -25.43 -12.67
CA VAL A 30 0.99 -24.61 -13.71
C VAL A 30 1.14 -23.20 -13.15
N GLY A 31 2.36 -22.86 -12.75
CA GLY A 31 2.69 -21.49 -12.37
C GLY A 31 2.40 -20.53 -13.52
N ARG A 32 1.72 -19.43 -13.21
CA ARG A 32 1.52 -18.30 -14.13
C ARG A 32 2.57 -17.24 -13.85
N ASP A 33 3.79 -17.51 -14.32
CA ASP A 33 4.65 -16.42 -14.77
C ASP A 33 4.02 -15.90 -16.08
N GLY A 34 3.38 -14.74 -15.99
CA GLY A 34 2.52 -14.22 -17.04
C GLY A 34 2.19 -12.76 -16.78
N SER A 35 2.97 -11.87 -17.39
CA SER A 35 2.62 -10.46 -17.49
C SER A 35 1.16 -10.31 -17.97
N PRO A 36 0.34 -9.45 -17.34
CA PRO A 36 -1.05 -9.24 -17.73
C PRO A 36 -1.19 -8.89 -19.22
N ASP A 37 -2.34 -9.20 -19.81
CA ASP A 37 -2.63 -8.82 -21.20
C ASP A 37 -2.56 -7.29 -21.33
N GLU A 38 -2.07 -6.76 -22.45
CA GLU A 38 -1.82 -5.31 -22.59
C GLU A 38 -3.12 -4.49 -22.44
N SER A 39 -4.29 -5.12 -22.63
CA SER A 39 -5.61 -4.52 -22.39
C SER A 39 -6.08 -4.51 -20.93
N GLU A 40 -5.39 -5.21 -20.01
CA GLU A 40 -5.74 -5.29 -18.59
C GLU A 40 -4.89 -4.35 -17.71
N VAL A 41 -3.91 -3.63 -18.29
CA VAL A 41 -2.99 -2.75 -17.55
C VAL A 41 -3.50 -1.30 -17.49
N ALA A 42 -3.97 -0.89 -16.32
CA ALA A 42 -4.45 0.47 -16.06
C ALA A 42 -3.33 1.48 -15.82
N VAL A 43 -2.18 1.06 -15.26
CA VAL A 43 -1.00 1.91 -15.04
C VAL A 43 0.27 1.14 -15.38
N ARG A 44 1.22 1.77 -16.10
CA ARG A 44 2.55 1.21 -16.35
C ARG A 44 3.63 2.26 -16.12
N ALA A 45 4.65 1.89 -15.34
CA ALA A 45 5.95 2.52 -15.27
C ALA A 45 6.98 1.61 -15.95
N ASP A 46 7.78 2.16 -16.86
CA ASP A 46 8.80 1.39 -17.60
C ASP A 46 10.14 2.17 -17.58
N GLY A 47 11.09 1.70 -16.77
CA GLY A 47 12.42 2.29 -16.60
C GLY A 47 12.41 3.74 -16.10
N LEU A 48 11.42 4.15 -15.30
CA LEU A 48 11.27 5.54 -14.87
C LEU A 48 12.48 6.01 -14.07
N ARG A 49 13.07 7.12 -14.52
CA ARG A 49 14.24 7.76 -13.90
C ARG A 49 13.97 9.24 -13.73
N LYS A 50 14.33 9.80 -12.56
CA LYS A 50 14.26 11.24 -12.30
C LYS A 50 15.45 11.75 -11.49
N ALA A 51 16.27 12.56 -12.16
CA ALA A 51 17.23 13.44 -11.50
C ALA A 51 16.66 14.85 -11.31
N PHE A 52 17.00 15.48 -10.18
CA PHE A 52 16.77 16.88 -9.88
C PHE A 52 18.11 17.58 -9.62
N GLY A 53 18.24 18.83 -10.06
CA GLY A 53 19.52 19.55 -10.03
C GLY A 53 20.29 19.42 -11.35
N ASP A 54 21.54 19.85 -11.34
CA ASP A 54 22.42 19.81 -12.51
C ASP A 54 23.26 18.52 -12.46
N PRO A 55 23.39 17.73 -13.55
CA PRO A 55 24.25 16.54 -13.57
C PRO A 55 25.72 16.83 -13.18
N ASP A 56 26.20 18.05 -13.43
CA ASP A 56 27.57 18.47 -13.10
C ASP A 56 27.70 19.09 -11.69
N ALA A 57 26.63 19.19 -10.89
CA ALA A 57 26.66 19.76 -9.53
C ALA A 57 25.54 19.22 -8.60
N ASP A 58 25.93 18.43 -7.59
CA ASP A 58 25.11 17.98 -6.45
C ASP A 58 23.68 17.50 -6.80
N GLY A 59 23.51 16.89 -7.99
CA GLY A 59 22.24 16.40 -8.48
C GLY A 59 21.72 15.21 -7.68
N VAL A 60 20.44 15.25 -7.29
CA VAL A 60 19.77 14.17 -6.56
C VAL A 60 19.00 13.29 -7.54
N LEU A 61 19.43 12.03 -7.66
CA LEU A 61 18.69 11.00 -8.37
C LEU A 61 17.58 10.47 -7.45
N ALA A 62 16.36 10.98 -7.62
CA ALA A 62 15.22 10.69 -6.74
C ALA A 62 14.43 9.44 -7.15
N VAL A 63 14.56 9.00 -8.41
CA VAL A 63 14.01 7.76 -8.95
C VAL A 63 15.00 7.19 -9.97
N ASP A 64 15.28 5.90 -9.91
CA ASP A 64 16.29 5.20 -10.69
C ASP A 64 15.73 3.84 -11.14
N ASP A 65 15.31 3.73 -12.41
CA ASP A 65 14.89 2.48 -13.06
C ASP A 65 13.57 1.84 -12.55
N VAL A 66 12.69 2.63 -11.93
CA VAL A 66 11.42 2.10 -11.39
C VAL A 66 10.51 1.61 -12.53
N SER A 67 10.17 0.33 -12.45
CA SER A 67 9.32 -0.37 -13.41
C SER A 67 8.31 -1.22 -12.67
N PHE A 68 7.03 -1.04 -12.97
CA PHE A 68 5.92 -1.87 -12.47
C PHE A 68 4.68 -1.62 -13.35
N ALA A 69 3.73 -2.56 -13.33
CA ALA A 69 2.45 -2.43 -14.02
C ALA A 69 1.32 -2.78 -13.07
N VAL A 70 0.21 -2.04 -13.10
CA VAL A 70 -0.99 -2.20 -12.25
C VAL A 70 -2.17 -2.58 -13.12
N ALA A 71 -2.91 -3.62 -12.73
CA ALA A 71 -4.07 -4.10 -13.46
C ALA A 71 -5.33 -3.25 -13.18
N SER A 72 -6.29 -3.30 -14.10
CA SER A 72 -7.66 -2.78 -13.87
C SER A 72 -8.28 -3.41 -12.62
N GLY A 73 -8.95 -2.60 -11.80
CA GLY A 73 -9.58 -3.03 -10.53
C GLY A 73 -8.61 -3.46 -9.41
N GLU A 74 -7.29 -3.30 -9.60
CA GLU A 74 -6.27 -3.61 -8.60
C GLU A 74 -6.03 -2.44 -7.64
N ILE A 75 -5.82 -2.74 -6.35
CA ILE A 75 -5.32 -1.77 -5.37
C ILE A 75 -3.83 -2.05 -5.10
N VAL A 76 -2.94 -1.13 -5.45
CA VAL A 76 -1.49 -1.25 -5.24
C VAL A 76 -0.98 -0.23 -4.23
N GLY A 77 -0.30 -0.72 -3.20
CA GLY A 77 0.39 0.09 -2.20
C GLY A 77 1.83 0.39 -2.61
N VAL A 78 2.18 1.67 -2.78
CA VAL A 78 3.56 2.11 -3.01
C VAL A 78 4.18 2.48 -1.66
N LEU A 79 5.05 1.60 -1.17
CA LEU A 79 5.75 1.72 0.11
C LEU A 79 7.19 2.22 -0.09
N GLY A 80 7.89 2.52 1.01
CA GLY A 80 9.25 3.05 0.98
C GLY A 80 9.51 4.08 2.10
N PRO A 81 10.77 4.31 2.53
CA PRO A 81 11.07 5.35 3.49
C PRO A 81 10.84 6.76 2.91
N ASN A 82 11.00 7.78 3.76
CA ASN A 82 10.97 9.17 3.30
C ASN A 82 12.19 9.44 2.40
N GLY A 83 11.94 9.94 1.19
CA GLY A 83 12.99 10.15 0.17
C GLY A 83 13.12 9.04 -0.87
N ALA A 84 12.50 7.87 -0.68
CA ALA A 84 12.62 6.71 -1.58
C ALA A 84 11.99 6.85 -2.98
N GLY A 85 11.49 8.03 -3.35
CA GLY A 85 10.95 8.32 -4.68
C GLY A 85 9.43 8.23 -4.83
N LYS A 86 8.68 7.63 -3.88
CA LYS A 86 7.20 7.42 -3.95
C LYS A 86 6.40 8.54 -4.63
N THR A 87 6.38 9.72 -4.00
CA THR A 87 5.67 10.92 -4.49
C THR A 87 6.21 11.43 -5.83
N THR A 88 7.50 11.24 -6.12
CA THR A 88 8.11 11.60 -7.41
C THR A 88 7.61 10.67 -8.51
N THR A 89 7.57 9.36 -8.26
CA THR A 89 7.02 8.35 -9.17
C THR A 89 5.55 8.61 -9.48
N ILE A 90 4.71 8.85 -8.45
CA ILE A 90 3.29 9.21 -8.64
C ILE A 90 3.16 10.50 -9.47
N LYS A 91 4.00 11.52 -9.24
CA LYS A 91 3.99 12.75 -10.05
C LYS A 91 4.45 12.54 -11.49
N MET A 92 5.30 11.55 -11.78
CA MET A 92 5.66 11.18 -13.14
C MET A 92 4.52 10.45 -13.85
N LEU A 93 3.85 9.51 -13.16
CA LEU A 93 2.67 8.80 -13.69
C LEU A 93 1.51 9.77 -13.99
N LEU A 94 1.38 10.85 -13.21
CA LEU A 94 0.41 11.92 -13.42
C LEU A 94 0.87 13.01 -14.42
N GLY A 95 2.06 12.91 -15.03
CA GLY A 95 2.60 13.93 -15.94
C GLY A 95 3.03 15.26 -15.28
N LEU A 96 2.84 15.40 -13.97
CA LEU A 96 3.17 16.61 -13.20
C LEU A 96 4.68 16.84 -13.03
N VAL A 97 5.48 15.80 -13.24
CA VAL A 97 6.94 15.84 -13.32
C VAL A 97 7.37 15.05 -14.54
N THR A 98 8.02 15.69 -15.51
CA THR A 98 8.57 14.96 -16.67
C THR A 98 9.72 14.05 -16.21
N PRO A 99 9.72 12.75 -16.55
CA PRO A 99 10.86 11.87 -16.29
C PRO A 99 12.13 12.35 -17.00
N THR A 100 13.30 12.01 -16.45
CA THR A 100 14.59 12.20 -17.11
C THR A 100 14.85 11.09 -18.13
N ALA A 101 14.37 9.87 -17.87
CA ALA A 101 14.32 8.75 -18.80
C ALA A 101 13.22 7.75 -18.37
N GLY A 102 12.93 6.76 -19.22
CA GLY A 102 11.80 5.84 -19.06
C GLY A 102 10.50 6.37 -19.66
N SER A 103 9.41 5.63 -19.47
CA SER A 103 8.08 5.99 -19.97
C SER A 103 6.98 5.62 -18.97
N ALA A 104 5.82 6.25 -19.12
CA ALA A 104 4.64 6.02 -18.29
C ALA A 104 3.38 5.94 -19.16
N THR A 105 2.48 5.03 -18.81
CA THR A 105 1.17 4.88 -19.47
C THR A 105 0.09 4.77 -18.40
N VAL A 106 -1.02 5.48 -18.57
CA VAL A 106 -2.17 5.45 -17.65
C VAL A 106 -3.45 5.39 -18.47
N ALA A 107 -4.34 4.44 -18.17
CA ALA A 107 -5.56 4.15 -18.92
C ALA A 107 -5.32 3.99 -20.45
N GLY A 108 -4.20 3.36 -20.82
CA GLY A 108 -3.77 3.21 -22.22
C GLY A 108 -3.22 4.47 -22.89
N VAL A 109 -3.11 5.60 -22.18
CA VAL A 109 -2.56 6.86 -22.69
C VAL A 109 -1.09 7.02 -22.26
N ASP A 110 -0.20 7.25 -23.22
CA ASP A 110 1.19 7.66 -22.96
C ASP A 110 1.21 9.08 -22.37
N VAL A 111 1.70 9.17 -21.14
CA VAL A 111 1.76 10.40 -20.34
C VAL A 111 2.64 11.48 -21.00
N ALA A 112 3.68 11.09 -21.74
CA ALA A 112 4.56 12.03 -22.44
C ALA A 112 3.94 12.57 -23.74
N THR A 113 2.94 11.88 -24.28
CA THR A 113 2.29 12.25 -25.55
C THR A 113 1.01 13.07 -25.35
N ASP A 114 0.16 12.72 -24.38
CA ASP A 114 -1.06 13.49 -24.07
C ASP A 114 -1.43 13.47 -22.57
N GLU A 115 -0.77 14.33 -21.80
CA GLU A 115 -1.10 14.61 -20.39
C GLU A 115 -2.59 14.93 -20.15
N ARG A 116 -3.28 15.52 -21.14
CA ARG A 116 -4.68 15.96 -20.95
C ARG A 116 -5.64 14.80 -21.05
N ALA A 117 -5.41 13.87 -21.97
CA ALA A 117 -6.17 12.64 -22.04
C ALA A 117 -5.98 11.81 -20.75
N VAL A 118 -4.77 11.73 -20.19
CA VAL A 118 -4.55 11.13 -18.85
C VAL A 118 -5.44 11.79 -17.80
N TYR A 119 -5.53 13.13 -17.80
CA TYR A 119 -6.39 13.84 -16.85
C TYR A 119 -7.89 13.55 -16.99
N GLU A 120 -8.39 12.99 -18.08
CA GLU A 120 -9.79 12.56 -18.19
C GLU A 120 -10.06 11.27 -17.38
N HIS A 121 -9.05 10.40 -17.26
CA HIS A 121 -9.13 9.10 -16.60
C HIS A 121 -8.72 9.09 -15.12
N VAL A 122 -7.97 10.09 -14.64
CA VAL A 122 -7.38 10.07 -13.28
C VAL A 122 -8.05 10.99 -12.24
N GLY A 123 -8.23 10.46 -11.03
CA GLY A 123 -8.42 11.24 -9.81
C GLY A 123 -7.11 11.25 -9.00
N ALA A 124 -6.66 12.42 -8.56
CA ALA A 124 -5.39 12.53 -7.83
C ALA A 124 -5.52 13.37 -6.54
N MET A 125 -5.16 12.75 -5.41
CA MET A 125 -4.90 13.45 -4.14
C MET A 125 -3.39 13.40 -3.87
N LEU A 126 -2.75 14.57 -3.77
CA LEU A 126 -1.29 14.69 -3.58
C LEU A 126 -0.99 15.40 -2.26
N GLU A 127 0.00 14.87 -1.53
CA GLU A 127 0.44 15.25 -0.17
C GLU A 127 -0.38 16.38 0.52
N GLY A 128 -1.47 15.96 1.17
CA GLY A 128 -2.31 16.80 2.01
C GLY A 128 -3.38 17.62 1.29
N ALA A 129 -4.14 18.40 2.06
CA ALA A 129 -5.30 19.13 1.58
C ALA A 129 -5.00 20.41 0.76
N ARG A 130 -4.01 20.38 -0.14
CA ARG A 130 -3.67 21.51 -1.03
C ARG A 130 -4.63 21.64 -2.22
N ASN A 131 -5.33 20.56 -2.56
CA ASN A 131 -6.18 20.45 -3.75
C ASN A 131 -7.60 21.03 -3.56
N VAL A 132 -7.87 21.87 -2.55
CA VAL A 132 -9.22 22.39 -2.24
C VAL A 132 -9.27 23.92 -2.09
N TYR A 133 -10.33 24.52 -2.61
CA TYR A 133 -10.60 25.95 -2.53
C TYR A 133 -11.11 26.33 -1.14
N TRP A 134 -10.16 26.69 -0.27
CA TRP A 134 -10.37 27.17 1.10
C TRP A 134 -11.47 28.23 1.32
N ARG A 135 -11.82 29.02 0.30
CA ARG A 135 -12.89 30.03 0.40
C ARG A 135 -14.29 29.49 0.12
N LEU A 136 -14.40 28.40 -0.62
CA LEU A 136 -15.66 27.73 -0.96
C LEU A 136 -16.08 26.80 0.19
N SER A 137 -17.37 26.49 0.26
CA SER A 137 -17.88 25.42 1.13
C SER A 137 -17.43 24.03 0.65
N VAL A 138 -17.60 23.01 1.49
CA VAL A 138 -17.33 21.62 1.11
C VAL A 138 -18.16 21.21 -0.11
N ARG A 139 -19.46 21.49 -0.10
CA ARG A 139 -20.40 21.21 -1.19
C ARG A 139 -20.06 21.98 -2.47
N GLU A 140 -19.58 23.21 -2.34
CA GLU A 140 -19.10 24.01 -3.48
C GLU A 140 -17.81 23.43 -4.07
N ASN A 141 -16.89 22.92 -3.25
CA ASN A 141 -15.68 22.23 -3.73
C ASN A 141 -16.02 20.96 -4.54
N LEU A 142 -16.85 20.06 -3.99
CA LEU A 142 -17.22 18.83 -4.72
C LEU A 142 -17.89 19.16 -6.07
N ARG A 143 -18.83 20.12 -6.08
CA ARG A 143 -19.47 20.60 -7.33
C ARG A 143 -18.46 21.19 -8.33
N PHE A 144 -17.48 21.93 -7.84
CA PHE A 144 -16.46 22.55 -8.69
C PHE A 144 -15.56 21.51 -9.35
N PHE A 145 -15.07 20.51 -8.60
CA PHE A 145 -14.20 19.47 -9.14
C PHE A 145 -14.95 18.49 -10.04
N ALA A 146 -16.19 18.13 -9.72
CA ALA A 146 -17.04 17.34 -10.61
C ALA A 146 -17.29 18.07 -11.95
N ALA A 147 -17.55 19.39 -11.93
CA ALA A 147 -17.71 20.19 -13.15
C ALA A 147 -16.44 20.24 -14.01
N ILE A 148 -15.25 20.29 -13.39
CA ILE A 148 -13.97 20.19 -14.11
C ILE A 148 -13.77 18.80 -14.72
N GLY A 149 -14.25 17.75 -14.05
CA GLY A 149 -14.30 16.39 -14.60
C GLY A 149 -15.32 16.19 -15.73
N GLY A 150 -16.11 17.20 -16.09
CA GLY A 150 -17.13 17.12 -17.15
C GLY A 150 -18.50 16.63 -16.69
N ALA A 151 -18.69 16.30 -15.41
CA ALA A 151 -19.99 15.91 -14.86
C ALA A 151 -20.91 17.12 -14.61
N ASP A 152 -22.22 16.96 -14.81
CA ASP A 152 -23.18 17.99 -14.40
C ASP A 152 -23.32 17.99 -12.86
N PRO A 153 -23.05 19.12 -12.17
CA PRO A 153 -23.12 19.18 -10.70
C PRO A 153 -24.50 18.95 -10.07
N SER A 154 -25.56 18.89 -10.88
CA SER A 154 -26.91 18.52 -10.44
C SER A 154 -27.16 17.01 -10.43
N ASP A 155 -26.56 16.27 -11.36
CA ASP A 155 -26.70 14.81 -11.46
C ASP A 155 -25.90 14.06 -10.38
N VAL A 156 -24.70 14.55 -10.05
CA VAL A 156 -23.80 13.93 -9.03
C VAL A 156 -24.15 14.27 -7.58
N ARG A 157 -25.25 14.99 -7.33
CA ARG A 157 -25.57 15.49 -5.97
C ARG A 157 -25.75 14.37 -4.95
N GLU A 158 -26.44 13.30 -5.31
CA GLU A 158 -26.73 12.18 -4.39
C GLU A 158 -25.43 11.49 -3.98
N ARG A 159 -24.60 11.10 -4.96
CA ARG A 159 -23.23 10.58 -4.75
C ARG A 159 -22.36 11.51 -3.90
N HIS A 160 -22.47 12.83 -4.06
CA HIS A 160 -21.76 13.79 -3.20
C HIS A 160 -22.26 13.76 -1.75
N ASP A 161 -23.57 13.75 -1.53
CA ASP A 161 -24.16 13.70 -0.19
C ASP A 161 -23.84 12.34 0.51
N GLU A 162 -23.78 11.24 -0.25
CA GLU A 162 -23.31 9.92 0.19
C GLU A 162 -21.82 9.91 0.57
N LEU A 163 -20.92 10.36 -0.32
CA LEU A 163 -19.47 10.44 -0.03
C LEU A 163 -19.17 11.28 1.21
N LEU A 164 -19.88 12.40 1.40
CA LEU A 164 -19.73 13.24 2.59
C LEU A 164 -20.26 12.55 3.86
N SER A 165 -21.23 11.63 3.74
CA SER A 165 -21.71 10.80 4.84
C SER A 165 -20.69 9.71 5.18
N THR A 166 -20.19 8.95 4.20
CA THR A 166 -19.17 7.90 4.37
C THR A 166 -17.89 8.44 5.00
N LEU A 167 -17.48 9.66 4.64
CA LEU A 167 -16.31 10.32 5.21
C LEU A 167 -16.60 11.08 6.53
N GLY A 168 -17.80 10.98 7.08
CA GLY A 168 -18.14 11.59 8.38
C GLY A 168 -18.05 13.12 8.41
N ILE A 169 -18.37 13.79 7.29
CA ILE A 169 -18.25 15.25 7.13
C ILE A 169 -19.50 15.95 6.58
N ALA A 170 -20.61 15.22 6.39
CA ALA A 170 -21.89 15.75 5.89
C ALA A 170 -22.41 16.98 6.66
N GLU A 171 -22.28 17.02 8.00
CA GLU A 171 -22.66 18.19 8.82
C GLU A 171 -21.85 19.46 8.52
N LYS A 172 -20.73 19.35 7.78
CA LYS A 172 -19.89 20.47 7.35
C LYS A 172 -20.04 20.78 5.86
N ALA A 173 -21.00 20.16 5.15
CA ALA A 173 -21.22 20.35 3.72
C ALA A 173 -21.26 21.84 3.30
N ASP A 174 -21.93 22.69 4.07
CA ASP A 174 -22.11 24.10 3.74
C ASP A 174 -21.14 25.04 4.50
N VAL A 175 -20.12 24.49 5.19
CA VAL A 175 -19.09 25.25 5.91
C VAL A 175 -17.89 25.58 5.00
N PRO A 176 -17.37 26.81 4.98
CA PRO A 176 -16.17 27.17 4.21
C PRO A 176 -14.94 26.36 4.62
N VAL A 177 -14.23 25.78 3.65
CA VAL A 177 -13.12 24.84 3.90
C VAL A 177 -12.02 25.44 4.78
N ARG A 178 -11.76 26.76 4.73
CA ARG A 178 -10.80 27.45 5.61
C ARG A 178 -11.08 27.26 7.11
N GLU A 179 -12.34 27.09 7.51
CA GLU A 179 -12.79 26.99 8.91
C GLU A 179 -12.68 25.57 9.48
N LEU A 180 -12.34 24.59 8.64
CA LEU A 180 -12.21 23.18 9.00
C LEU A 180 -10.85 22.85 9.65
N SER A 181 -10.81 21.77 10.43
CA SER A 181 -9.56 21.19 10.96
C SER A 181 -8.68 20.60 9.84
N ARG A 182 -7.40 20.27 10.13
CA ARG A 182 -6.51 19.63 9.14
C ARG A 182 -7.09 18.32 8.61
N GLY A 183 -7.55 17.44 9.50
CA GLY A 183 -8.19 16.17 9.12
C GLY A 183 -9.50 16.35 8.36
N GLN A 184 -10.31 17.35 8.73
CA GLN A 184 -11.51 17.68 7.94
C GLN A 184 -11.15 18.19 6.53
N LYS A 185 -10.10 19.00 6.37
CA LYS A 185 -9.61 19.43 5.05
C LYS A 185 -9.12 18.23 4.21
N GLN A 186 -8.46 17.25 4.84
CA GLN A 186 -8.06 15.99 4.20
C GLN A 186 -9.28 15.23 3.68
N LYS A 187 -10.32 15.04 4.51
CA LYS A 187 -11.60 14.43 4.12
C LYS A 187 -12.25 15.14 2.93
N VAL A 188 -12.20 16.47 2.87
CA VAL A 188 -12.74 17.22 1.71
C VAL A 188 -11.90 17.01 0.45
N ALA A 189 -10.57 16.99 0.54
CA ALA A 189 -9.69 16.75 -0.61
C ALA A 189 -9.89 15.34 -1.19
N LEU A 190 -9.99 14.34 -0.32
CA LEU A 190 -10.38 12.98 -0.66
C LEU A 190 -11.77 12.94 -1.30
N ALA A 191 -12.79 13.55 -0.68
CA ALA A 191 -14.15 13.59 -1.21
C ALA A 191 -14.21 14.22 -2.61
N CYS A 192 -13.45 15.29 -2.88
CA CYS A 192 -13.36 15.90 -4.21
C CYS A 192 -12.68 14.99 -5.24
N THR A 193 -11.73 14.17 -4.80
CA THR A 193 -11.03 13.19 -5.65
C THR A 193 -11.97 12.05 -6.05
N LEU A 194 -12.69 11.46 -5.08
CA LEU A 194 -13.65 10.36 -5.31
C LEU A 194 -14.92 10.81 -6.03
N ALA A 195 -15.33 12.07 -5.84
CA ALA A 195 -16.49 12.68 -6.49
C ALA A 195 -16.33 12.85 -8.01
N ARG A 196 -15.08 12.83 -8.53
CA ARG A 196 -14.82 13.07 -9.95
C ARG A 196 -15.40 11.97 -10.85
N GLY A 197 -15.38 10.71 -10.39
CA GLY A 197 -15.59 9.53 -11.22
C GLY A 197 -14.40 9.34 -12.15
N ALA A 198 -13.46 8.49 -11.78
CA ALA A 198 -12.20 8.27 -12.48
C ALA A 198 -11.88 6.77 -12.50
N ASP A 199 -11.25 6.32 -13.58
CA ASP A 199 -10.88 4.91 -13.80
C ASP A 199 -9.65 4.53 -12.95
N VAL A 200 -8.78 5.50 -12.67
CA VAL A 200 -7.56 5.34 -11.86
C VAL A 200 -7.48 6.42 -10.77
N LEU A 201 -7.23 6.02 -9.53
CA LEU A 201 -7.04 6.90 -8.38
C LEU A 201 -5.58 6.86 -7.89
N PHE A 202 -4.93 8.02 -7.86
CA PHE A 202 -3.62 8.22 -7.26
C PHE A 202 -3.76 8.93 -5.91
N LEU A 203 -3.33 8.29 -4.82
CA LEU A 203 -3.58 8.75 -3.45
C LEU A 203 -2.27 8.81 -2.65
N ASP A 204 -1.68 10.00 -2.54
CA ASP A 204 -0.44 10.21 -1.78
C ASP A 204 -0.74 10.62 -0.34
N GLU A 205 -0.47 9.70 0.59
CA GLU A 205 -0.75 9.80 2.03
C GLU A 205 -2.23 10.11 2.37
N PRO A 206 -3.19 9.28 1.92
CA PRO A 206 -4.63 9.56 2.05
C PRO A 206 -5.12 9.56 3.50
N THR A 207 -4.54 8.72 4.36
CA THR A 207 -4.88 8.59 5.78
C THR A 207 -4.28 9.68 6.67
N LEU A 208 -3.35 10.49 6.16
CA LEU A 208 -2.57 11.43 6.97
C LEU A 208 -3.44 12.49 7.67
N GLY A 209 -3.56 12.35 8.99
CA GLY A 209 -4.35 13.24 9.84
C GLY A 209 -5.85 12.96 9.83
N LEU A 210 -6.29 11.80 9.34
CA LEU A 210 -7.61 11.25 9.62
C LEU A 210 -7.67 10.66 11.04
N ASP A 211 -8.89 10.57 11.58
CA ASP A 211 -9.21 9.74 12.74
C ASP A 211 -9.43 8.27 12.33
N VAL A 212 -9.35 7.34 13.30
CA VAL A 212 -9.43 5.89 13.06
C VAL A 212 -10.72 5.49 12.33
N GLU A 213 -11.87 6.02 12.75
CA GLU A 213 -13.17 5.71 12.13
C GLU A 213 -13.20 6.13 10.65
N SER A 214 -12.57 7.26 10.33
CA SER A 214 -12.50 7.78 8.96
C SER A 214 -11.45 7.10 8.10
N SER A 215 -10.34 6.64 8.69
CA SER A 215 -9.39 5.75 8.00
C SER A 215 -10.09 4.45 7.59
N LEU A 216 -10.78 3.79 8.53
CA LEU A 216 -11.55 2.57 8.24
C LEU A 216 -12.67 2.79 7.21
N SER A 217 -13.28 3.98 7.18
CA SER A 217 -14.34 4.30 6.21
C SER A 217 -13.77 4.60 4.82
N LEU A 218 -12.60 5.24 4.73
CA LEU A 218 -11.83 5.36 3.49
C LEU A 218 -11.43 3.98 2.97
N GLN A 219 -10.86 3.11 3.81
CA GLN A 219 -10.40 1.77 3.41
C GLN A 219 -11.55 0.97 2.75
N ARG A 220 -12.72 0.93 3.39
CA ARG A 220 -13.93 0.30 2.84
C ARG A 220 -14.34 0.91 1.50
N GLU A 221 -14.29 2.23 1.35
CA GLU A 221 -14.67 2.89 0.10
C GLU A 221 -13.67 2.61 -1.02
N LEU A 222 -12.36 2.53 -0.75
CA LEU A 222 -11.36 2.09 -1.74
C LEU A 222 -11.61 0.66 -2.19
N THR A 223 -11.83 -0.26 -1.24
CA THR A 223 -12.19 -1.66 -1.57
C THR A 223 -13.48 -1.71 -2.39
N ARG A 224 -14.50 -0.92 -2.03
CA ARG A 224 -15.77 -0.86 -2.76
C ARG A 224 -15.56 -0.36 -4.19
N LEU A 225 -14.82 0.73 -4.38
CA LEU A 225 -14.50 1.31 -5.68
C LEU A 225 -13.75 0.30 -6.58
N ALA A 226 -12.77 -0.42 -6.04
CA ALA A 226 -12.03 -1.41 -6.81
C ALA A 226 -12.85 -2.67 -7.16
N ARG A 227 -13.69 -3.16 -6.24
CA ARG A 227 -14.42 -4.44 -6.43
C ARG A 227 -15.80 -4.31 -7.06
N GLU A 228 -16.46 -3.17 -6.91
CA GLU A 228 -17.82 -2.92 -7.43
C GLU A 228 -17.82 -1.99 -8.65
N ASP A 229 -16.94 -0.97 -8.65
CA ASP A 229 -16.87 0.06 -9.69
C ASP A 229 -15.67 -0.12 -10.67
N ASP A 230 -14.87 -1.19 -10.53
CA ASP A 230 -13.66 -1.53 -11.33
C ASP A 230 -12.55 -0.47 -11.33
N VAL A 231 -12.51 0.38 -10.30
CA VAL A 231 -11.55 1.50 -10.20
C VAL A 231 -10.18 1.01 -9.74
N THR A 232 -9.14 1.30 -10.51
CA THR A 232 -7.75 1.03 -10.11
C THR A 232 -7.29 2.03 -9.06
N VAL A 233 -6.56 1.60 -8.03
CA VAL A 233 -6.05 2.48 -6.98
C VAL A 233 -4.54 2.30 -6.81
N VAL A 234 -3.78 3.39 -6.93
CA VAL A 234 -2.37 3.47 -6.57
C VAL A 234 -2.24 4.41 -5.37
N LEU A 235 -1.93 3.87 -4.19
CA LEU A 235 -1.82 4.65 -2.96
C LEU A 235 -0.42 4.56 -2.38
N SER A 236 0.14 5.67 -1.92
CA SER A 236 1.35 5.68 -1.09
C SER A 236 0.99 5.97 0.36
N SER A 237 1.55 5.20 1.28
CA SER A 237 1.54 5.53 2.70
C SER A 237 2.76 5.01 3.43
N HIS A 238 2.95 5.47 4.66
CA HIS A 238 3.81 4.89 5.69
C HIS A 238 3.01 4.12 6.75
N ASP A 239 1.68 4.12 6.66
CA ASP A 239 0.77 3.36 7.51
C ASP A 239 0.60 1.95 6.92
N MET A 240 1.53 1.04 7.25
CA MET A 240 1.60 -0.29 6.63
C MET A 240 0.38 -1.15 7.00
N ASP A 241 -0.12 -0.95 8.23
CA ASP A 241 -1.36 -1.47 8.81
C ASP A 241 -2.61 -1.07 8.00
N VAL A 242 -2.56 0.03 7.23
CA VAL A 242 -3.59 0.40 6.24
C VAL A 242 -3.34 -0.30 4.90
N VAL A 243 -2.09 -0.29 4.42
CA VAL A 243 -1.72 -0.83 3.11
C VAL A 243 -2.01 -2.33 3.03
N GLU A 244 -1.58 -3.10 4.02
CA GLU A 244 -1.82 -4.54 4.15
C GLU A 244 -3.32 -4.90 4.06
N ARG A 245 -4.19 -4.07 4.66
CA ARG A 245 -5.64 -4.34 4.71
C ARG A 245 -6.41 -4.01 3.43
N VAL A 246 -5.86 -3.19 2.53
CA VAL A 246 -6.58 -2.72 1.33
C VAL A 246 -5.92 -3.09 0.01
N SER A 247 -4.61 -3.33 0.00
CA SER A 247 -3.85 -3.55 -1.23
C SER A 247 -3.83 -5.03 -1.62
N ASP A 248 -4.02 -5.29 -2.91
CA ASP A 248 -3.78 -6.61 -3.52
C ASP A 248 -2.29 -6.96 -3.58
N ARG A 249 -1.47 -5.92 -3.74
CA ARG A 249 -0.04 -5.99 -4.04
C ARG A 249 0.68 -4.74 -3.56
N VAL A 250 1.96 -4.87 -3.24
CA VAL A 250 2.80 -3.76 -2.80
C VAL A 250 4.06 -3.63 -3.63
N VAL A 251 4.39 -2.39 -3.97
CA VAL A 251 5.65 -1.98 -4.60
C VAL A 251 6.46 -1.25 -3.54
N ILE A 252 7.47 -1.91 -2.97
CA ILE A 252 8.36 -1.33 -1.99
C ILE A 252 9.48 -0.60 -2.74
N LEU A 253 9.56 0.72 -2.55
CA LEU A 253 10.65 1.53 -3.08
C LEU A 253 11.73 1.78 -2.02
N ALA A 254 12.99 1.53 -2.36
CA ALA A 254 14.16 1.86 -1.56
C ALA A 254 15.19 2.57 -2.44
N ASN A 255 15.80 3.65 -1.93
CA ASN A 255 16.84 4.42 -2.64
C ASN A 255 16.51 4.78 -4.11
N GLY A 256 15.23 5.04 -4.39
CA GLY A 256 14.72 5.40 -5.72
C GLY A 256 14.47 4.22 -6.68
N ARG A 257 14.66 2.97 -6.23
CA ARG A 257 14.50 1.71 -6.97
C ARG A 257 13.36 0.87 -6.41
N VAL A 258 12.88 -0.11 -7.18
CA VAL A 258 11.97 -1.15 -6.67
C VAL A 258 12.80 -2.22 -5.95
N ALA A 259 12.54 -2.41 -4.65
CA ALA A 259 13.13 -3.48 -3.84
C ALA A 259 12.26 -4.75 -3.86
N ALA A 260 10.93 -4.59 -3.87
CA ALA A 260 9.96 -5.68 -4.04
C ALA A 260 8.72 -5.18 -4.80
N ASP A 261 8.11 -6.08 -5.58
CA ASP A 261 6.80 -5.90 -6.23
C ASP A 261 6.04 -7.23 -6.14
N GLU A 262 5.35 -7.45 -5.02
CA GLU A 262 4.76 -8.75 -4.66
C GLU A 262 3.40 -8.61 -3.97
N ARG A 263 2.54 -9.62 -4.11
CA ARG A 263 1.22 -9.64 -3.44
C ARG A 263 1.42 -9.55 -1.93
N VAL A 264 0.50 -8.88 -1.22
CA VAL A 264 0.59 -8.72 0.24
C VAL A 264 0.69 -10.08 0.94
N ASP A 265 -0.23 -11.01 0.62
CA ASP A 265 -0.25 -12.37 1.17
C ASP A 265 1.05 -13.14 0.88
N ASP A 266 1.54 -13.08 -0.37
CA ASP A 266 2.74 -13.80 -0.81
C ASP A 266 3.98 -13.22 -0.10
N LEU A 267 4.10 -11.90 -0.05
CA LEU A 267 5.21 -11.19 0.60
C LEU A 267 5.29 -11.49 2.10
N VAL A 268 4.17 -11.36 2.83
CA VAL A 268 4.09 -11.71 4.25
C VAL A 268 4.46 -13.18 4.48
N SER A 269 4.05 -14.09 3.58
CA SER A 269 4.36 -15.52 3.70
C SER A 269 5.85 -15.88 3.50
N VAL A 270 6.60 -15.10 2.70
CA VAL A 270 8.04 -15.32 2.46
C VAL A 270 8.86 -15.00 3.70
N PHE A 271 8.47 -13.96 4.43
CA PHE A 271 9.13 -13.49 5.64
C PHE A 271 8.52 -14.07 6.92
N ALA A 272 7.65 -15.08 6.80
CA ALA A 272 7.01 -15.77 7.91
C ALA A 272 8.04 -16.45 8.84
N THR A 273 8.55 -15.66 9.79
CA THR A 273 9.25 -16.19 10.95
C THR A 273 8.28 -17.06 11.73
N GLN A 274 8.81 -18.11 12.38
CA GLN A 274 7.97 -19.00 13.17
C GLN A 274 7.79 -18.40 14.57
N ALA A 275 7.16 -17.23 14.59
CA ALA A 275 6.77 -16.52 15.78
C ALA A 275 5.53 -17.19 16.38
N TYR A 276 5.62 -17.52 17.66
CA TYR A 276 4.54 -18.13 18.42
C TYR A 276 4.24 -17.31 19.66
N ARG A 277 2.96 -16.98 19.85
CA ARG A 277 2.42 -16.31 21.03
C ARG A 277 1.80 -17.35 21.94
N LEU A 278 2.33 -17.46 23.16
CA LEU A 278 1.88 -18.45 24.14
C LEU A 278 1.41 -17.77 25.42
N ARG A 279 0.49 -18.46 26.12
CA ARG A 279 0.19 -18.21 27.52
C ARG A 279 0.35 -19.48 28.32
N ALA A 280 1.03 -19.39 29.46
CA ALA A 280 1.25 -20.52 30.35
C ALA A 280 1.27 -20.08 31.83
N SER A 281 1.06 -21.02 32.77
CA SER A 281 1.33 -20.73 34.18
C SER A 281 2.82 -20.42 34.39
N ASN A 282 3.12 -19.33 35.11
CA ASN A 282 4.47 -18.81 35.28
C ASN A 282 5.26 -19.63 36.32
N GLU A 283 5.72 -20.81 35.91
CA GLU A 283 6.53 -21.71 36.73
C GLU A 283 8.02 -21.30 36.76
N PRO A 284 8.77 -21.67 37.82
CA PRO A 284 10.21 -21.43 37.90
C PRO A 284 10.97 -22.08 36.73
N GLY A 285 11.81 -21.31 36.05
CA GLY A 285 12.62 -21.78 34.93
C GLY A 285 11.92 -21.74 33.56
N LEU A 286 10.62 -21.44 33.49
CA LEU A 286 9.88 -21.36 32.22
C LEU A 286 10.54 -20.41 31.20
N ARG A 287 10.94 -19.21 31.64
CA ARG A 287 11.57 -18.22 30.75
C ARG A 287 12.91 -18.71 30.19
N ASP A 288 13.71 -19.40 31.00
CA ASP A 288 15.01 -19.92 30.59
C ASP A 288 14.85 -21.11 29.64
N ALA A 289 13.82 -21.94 29.84
CA ALA A 289 13.45 -23.05 28.96
C ALA A 289 12.97 -22.55 27.58
N VAL A 290 12.08 -21.54 27.55
CA VAL A 290 11.63 -20.91 26.29
C VAL A 290 12.81 -20.25 25.56
N ALA A 291 13.67 -19.52 26.26
CA ALA A 291 14.86 -18.87 25.68
C ALA A 291 15.95 -19.85 25.20
N ALA A 292 15.84 -21.15 25.53
CA ALA A 292 16.69 -22.19 24.98
C ALA A 292 16.14 -22.78 23.66
N ALA A 293 14.83 -22.67 23.42
CA ALA A 293 14.16 -23.15 22.21
C ALA A 293 14.01 -22.09 21.11
N GLY A 294 14.07 -20.80 21.45
CA GLY A 294 13.97 -19.70 20.48
C GLY A 294 14.28 -18.32 21.06
N THR A 295 14.19 -17.30 20.20
CA THR A 295 14.40 -15.89 20.55
C THR A 295 13.13 -15.33 21.19
N VAL A 296 13.19 -14.94 22.46
CA VAL A 296 12.05 -14.36 23.18
C VAL A 296 11.97 -12.86 22.93
N GLU A 297 10.92 -12.43 22.23
CA GLU A 297 10.71 -11.03 21.83
C GLU A 297 9.96 -10.25 22.90
N SER A 298 8.88 -10.84 23.43
CA SER A 298 8.06 -10.24 24.48
C SER A 298 7.86 -11.19 25.66
N TRP A 299 7.79 -10.61 26.87
CA TRP A 299 7.50 -11.38 28.09
C TRP A 299 6.77 -10.50 29.10
N THR A 300 5.55 -10.90 29.46
CA THR A 300 4.71 -10.23 30.46
C THR A 300 4.15 -11.25 31.45
N VAL A 301 4.02 -10.88 32.72
CA VAL A 301 3.46 -11.77 33.76
C VAL A 301 2.39 -11.02 34.54
N HIS A 302 1.16 -11.56 34.52
CA HIS A 302 0.02 -11.02 35.25
C HIS A 302 -0.74 -12.15 35.93
N ASP A 303 -1.06 -11.98 37.22
CA ASP A 303 -1.83 -12.94 38.04
C ASP A 303 -1.34 -14.40 38.00
N GLY A 304 -0.02 -14.60 37.84
CA GLY A 304 0.62 -15.92 37.77
C GLY A 304 0.60 -16.57 36.38
N LEU A 305 0.07 -15.88 35.36
CA LEU A 305 0.14 -16.29 33.96
C LEU A 305 1.26 -15.52 33.26
N ALA A 306 2.15 -16.22 32.57
CA ALA A 306 3.11 -15.65 31.63
C ALA A 306 2.47 -15.59 30.24
N ARG A 307 2.55 -14.43 29.58
CA ARG A 307 2.28 -14.26 28.14
C ARG A 307 3.58 -13.83 27.46
N PHE A 308 3.97 -14.55 26.42
CA PHE A 308 5.23 -14.33 25.72
C PHE A 308 5.11 -14.63 24.23
N GLU A 309 5.97 -13.98 23.46
CA GLU A 309 6.21 -14.26 22.04
C GLU A 309 7.64 -14.80 21.87
N VAL A 310 7.78 -15.83 21.05
CA VAL A 310 9.06 -16.49 20.77
C VAL A 310 9.15 -16.85 19.30
N VAL A 311 10.23 -16.44 18.65
CA VAL A 311 10.59 -16.86 17.29
C VAL A 311 11.45 -18.11 17.38
N VAL A 312 11.01 -19.21 16.77
CA VAL A 312 11.82 -20.42 16.61
C VAL A 312 12.49 -20.46 15.23
N PRO A 313 13.66 -21.11 15.08
CA PRO A 313 14.39 -21.12 13.81
C PRO A 313 13.73 -21.96 12.71
N ASP A 314 12.95 -22.98 13.07
CA ASP A 314 12.31 -23.90 12.12
C ASP A 314 11.12 -24.65 12.75
N GLN A 315 10.43 -25.44 11.91
CA GLN A 315 9.17 -26.12 12.25
C GLN A 315 9.35 -27.33 13.18
N ASP A 316 10.58 -27.82 13.34
CA ASP A 316 10.89 -28.88 14.29
C ASP A 316 11.15 -28.29 15.68
N ALA A 317 11.82 -27.13 15.76
CA ALA A 317 12.07 -26.37 17.00
C ALA A 317 10.78 -25.90 17.71
N PHE A 318 9.64 -25.85 17.02
CA PHE A 318 8.32 -25.68 17.65
C PHE A 318 8.02 -26.81 18.65
N TYR A 319 8.33 -28.06 18.34
CA TYR A 319 8.09 -29.18 19.25
C TYR A 319 9.00 -29.11 20.47
N ASP A 320 10.27 -28.74 20.27
CA ASP A 320 11.24 -28.51 21.35
C ASP A 320 10.76 -27.40 22.31
N LEU A 321 10.20 -26.31 21.78
CA LEU A 321 9.57 -25.25 22.58
C LEU A 321 8.42 -25.78 23.46
N VAL A 322 7.50 -26.57 22.88
CA VAL A 322 6.35 -27.11 23.61
C VAL A 322 6.78 -28.08 24.71
N ASP A 323 7.75 -28.95 24.43
CA ASP A 323 8.29 -29.87 25.43
C ASP A 323 9.09 -29.13 26.50
N ALA A 324 9.89 -28.11 26.16
CA ALA A 324 10.61 -27.27 27.13
C ALA A 324 9.66 -26.53 28.09
N VAL A 325 8.55 -25.98 27.59
CA VAL A 325 7.48 -25.41 28.43
C VAL A 325 6.90 -26.47 29.37
N ARG A 326 6.60 -27.65 28.85
CA ARG A 326 5.99 -28.76 29.62
C ARG A 326 6.91 -29.33 30.70
N GLU A 327 8.22 -29.42 30.45
CA GLU A 327 9.20 -29.93 31.42
C GLU A 327 9.31 -29.05 32.68
N THR A 328 9.01 -27.76 32.57
CA THR A 328 8.97 -26.84 33.72
C THR A 328 7.78 -27.09 34.67
N GLY A 329 6.82 -27.93 34.25
CA GLY A 329 5.54 -28.12 34.93
C GLY A 329 4.49 -27.08 34.58
N ALA A 330 4.79 -26.11 33.72
CA ALA A 330 3.86 -25.09 33.29
C ALA A 330 2.67 -25.67 32.55
N THR A 331 1.49 -25.12 32.84
CA THR A 331 0.25 -25.44 32.13
C THR A 331 0.02 -24.44 31.03
N LEU A 332 -0.06 -24.93 29.78
CA LEU A 332 -0.36 -24.09 28.61
C LEU A 332 -1.85 -23.74 28.59
N ASP A 333 -2.16 -22.45 28.49
CA ASP A 333 -3.51 -21.89 28.46
C ASP A 333 -3.95 -21.57 27.02
N SER A 334 -3.07 -20.94 26.24
CA SER A 334 -3.29 -20.65 24.82
C SER A 334 -1.98 -20.66 24.03
N PHE A 335 -2.12 -20.91 22.72
CA PHE A 335 -1.06 -20.92 21.73
C PHE A 335 -1.64 -20.43 20.40
N GLU A 336 -0.95 -19.47 19.79
CA GLU A 336 -1.30 -18.83 18.52
C GLU A 336 -0.01 -18.70 17.70
N SER A 337 -0.04 -19.00 16.39
CA SER A 337 0.98 -18.49 15.48
C SER A 337 0.83 -16.98 15.35
N VAL A 338 1.95 -16.29 15.22
CA VAL A 338 1.99 -14.88 14.86
C VAL A 338 2.59 -14.85 13.46
N ASP A 339 1.75 -14.54 12.48
CA ASP A 339 2.25 -14.16 11.15
C ASP A 339 2.90 -12.77 11.28
N PRO A 340 4.04 -12.50 10.63
CA PRO A 340 4.65 -11.17 10.64
C PRO A 340 3.72 -10.17 9.97
N ASP A 341 3.83 -8.90 10.34
CA ASP A 341 3.10 -7.84 9.63
C ASP A 341 3.96 -7.23 8.51
N LEU A 342 3.34 -6.38 7.70
CA LEU A 342 4.02 -5.69 6.60
C LEU A 342 5.10 -4.70 7.09
N GLU A 343 5.09 -4.28 8.36
CA GLU A 343 6.12 -3.41 8.95
C GLU A 343 7.42 -4.19 9.22
N ASP A 344 7.34 -5.41 9.76
CA ASP A 344 8.50 -6.30 9.93
C ASP A 344 9.21 -6.56 8.58
N VAL A 345 8.46 -6.96 7.56
CA VAL A 345 9.00 -7.27 6.22
C VAL A 345 9.65 -6.05 5.57
N PHE A 346 9.05 -4.88 5.75
CA PHE A 346 9.57 -3.63 5.23
C PHE A 346 10.92 -3.25 5.88
N VAL A 347 11.08 -3.46 7.19
CA VAL A 347 12.33 -3.17 7.89
C VAL A 347 13.45 -4.09 7.38
N GLU A 348 13.19 -5.38 7.17
CA GLU A 348 14.19 -6.32 6.66
C GLU A 348 14.65 -5.94 5.23
N LEU A 349 13.70 -5.77 4.30
CA LEU A 349 13.99 -5.39 2.92
C LEU A 349 14.72 -4.05 2.77
N THR A 350 14.42 -3.06 3.63
CA THR A 350 15.08 -1.74 3.54
C THR A 350 16.39 -1.65 4.30
N SER A 351 16.67 -2.56 5.23
CA SER A 351 17.94 -2.61 5.96
C SER A 351 19.09 -3.22 5.15
N ASP A 352 18.82 -4.21 4.32
CA ASP A 352 19.83 -4.88 3.48
C ASP A 352 20.37 -3.97 2.36
N ASP A 353 19.52 -3.08 1.80
CA ASP A 353 19.94 -2.07 0.84
C ASP A 353 20.89 -1.02 1.48
N ASP A 354 20.62 -0.60 2.72
CA ASP A 354 21.50 0.32 3.46
C ASP A 354 22.85 -0.34 3.84
N ALA A 355 22.86 -1.64 4.16
CA ALA A 355 24.09 -2.39 4.38
C ALA A 355 24.94 -2.48 3.10
N THR A 356 24.30 -2.71 1.95
CA THR A 356 24.97 -2.79 0.64
C THR A 356 25.52 -1.42 0.19
N ALA A 357 24.90 -0.32 0.60
CA ALA A 357 25.41 1.03 0.36
C ALA A 357 26.69 1.33 1.16
N MET A 358 26.79 0.90 2.42
CA MET A 358 27.94 1.19 3.28
C MET A 358 29.24 0.47 2.85
N ASP A 359 29.15 -0.73 2.29
CA ASP A 359 30.33 -1.47 1.77
C ASP A 359 30.88 -0.89 0.45
N SER A 360 30.25 0.14 -0.12
CA SER A 360 30.66 0.76 -1.40
C SER A 360 31.56 2.01 -1.26
N ASP A 361 31.66 2.61 -0.06
CA ASP A 361 32.40 3.87 0.16
C ASP A 361 33.82 3.67 0.73
N ASP A 362 34.15 2.50 1.30
CA ASP A 362 35.46 2.24 1.93
C ASP A 362 36.50 1.72 0.92
N GLY A 363 36.71 2.50 -0.16
CA GLY A 363 37.22 1.96 -1.42
C GLY A 363 38.19 2.79 -2.26
N ASN A 364 38.61 4.02 -1.91
CA ASN A 364 39.87 4.67 -2.37
C ASN A 364 40.02 6.16 -1.92
N ASP A 365 40.73 6.43 -0.81
CA ASP A 365 41.47 7.70 -0.65
C ASP A 365 42.86 7.49 -0.03
N THR A 366 43.83 7.12 -0.86
CA THR A 366 45.25 7.26 -0.50
C THR A 366 45.76 8.67 -0.81
N GLY A 367 45.42 9.63 0.06
CA GLY A 367 46.32 10.67 0.52
C GLY A 367 46.62 11.85 -0.42
N ARG A 368 46.13 13.03 -0.04
CA ARG A 368 46.83 14.29 -0.31
C ARG A 368 46.70 15.29 0.83
N GLU A 369 47.84 15.61 1.45
CA GLU A 369 47.96 16.62 2.50
C GLU A 369 47.42 17.99 2.04
N ARG A 370 46.62 18.66 2.87
CA ARG A 370 46.29 20.08 2.72
C ARG A 370 47.05 20.91 3.74
N SER A 371 47.89 21.82 3.27
CA SER A 371 48.56 22.83 4.10
C SER A 371 47.56 23.81 4.72
N PRO A 372 47.85 24.40 5.90
CA PRO A 372 46.97 25.36 6.56
C PRO A 372 47.00 26.76 5.88
N PRO A 373 45.95 27.58 6.06
CA PRO A 373 45.86 28.91 5.44
C PRO A 373 46.68 29.99 6.18
N GLU A 374 47.21 30.95 5.42
CA GLU A 374 47.84 32.17 5.94
C GLU A 374 46.79 33.20 6.43
N PRO A 375 47.14 34.08 7.39
CA PRO A 375 46.22 35.08 7.92
C PRO A 375 46.11 36.32 7.01
N ALA A 376 44.91 36.86 6.88
CA ALA A 376 44.67 38.10 6.13
C ALA A 376 45.27 39.31 6.84
N THR A 377 46.03 40.12 6.10
CA THR A 377 46.55 41.42 6.55
C THR A 377 45.56 42.54 6.26
N ASP A 378 45.32 43.38 7.27
CA ASP A 378 44.71 44.70 7.17
C ASP A 378 45.52 45.65 6.25
N GLY A 379 44.84 46.64 5.67
CA GLY A 379 45.41 47.59 4.70
C GLY A 379 44.35 48.21 3.81
N GLY A 380 43.99 49.47 4.09
CA GLY A 380 42.90 50.17 3.38
C GLY A 380 43.34 51.26 2.39
N GLU A 381 42.36 52.12 2.11
CA GLU A 381 42.45 53.48 1.56
C GLU A 381 42.52 53.72 0.03
N GLU A 382 41.67 54.67 -0.38
CA GLU A 382 41.70 55.55 -1.57
C GLU A 382 41.53 54.92 -2.97
N SER A 383 40.69 55.44 -3.88
CA SER A 383 39.93 56.73 -3.94
C SER A 383 38.52 56.56 -4.49
#